data_AF-A0A7C4N4J4-F1
#
_entry.id   AF-A0A7C4N4J4-F1
#
_cell.length_a   1.000
_cell.length_b   1.000
_cell.length_c   1.000
_cell.angle_alpha   90.00
_cell.angle_beta   90.00
_cell.angle_gamma   90.00
#
_symmetry.space_group_name_H-M   'P 1'
#
loop_
_entity.id
_entity.type
_entity.pdbx_description
1 polymer ?
#
loop_
_entity_poly.entity_id
_entity_poly.type
_entity_poly.pdbx_seq_one_letter_code
_entity_poly.pdbx_strand_id
1 'polypeptide(L)' 'MDLRKILIDRFEKKGVEPVLIPGLIKMILATLEDRPDITRGEMSEKLRYIGWNDFDLDENTMQLVIADHEASARSDPAFM' A
#
# COMPACT_ATOMS: atom_id res chain seq x y z
N MET A 1 -15.07 -8.40 6.84
CA MET A 1 -13.73 -8.02 7.31
C MET A 1 -13.33 -6.80 6.49
N ASP A 2 -12.98 -5.70 7.15
CA ASP A 2 -12.68 -4.43 6.48
C ASP A 2 -11.15 -4.34 6.30
N LEU A 3 -10.66 -4.71 5.10
CA LEU A 3 -9.22 -4.77 4.80
C LEU A 3 -8.54 -3.41 4.96
N ARG A 4 -9.23 -2.35 4.54
CA ARG A 4 -8.76 -0.98 4.71
C ARG A 4 -8.50 -0.62 6.17
N LYS A 5 -9.40 -0.99 7.09
CA LYS A 5 -9.16 -0.76 8.53
C LYS A 5 -7.94 -1.50 9.05
N ILE A 6 -7.75 -2.75 8.61
CA ILE A 6 -6.58 -3.56 9.01
C ILE A 6 -5.28 -2.95 8.49
N LEU A 7 -5.30 -2.45 7.25
CA LEU A 7 -4.16 -1.74 6.67
C LEU A 7 -3.84 -0.47 7.47
N ILE A 8 -4.84 0.36 7.76
CA ILE A 8 -4.66 1.58 8.56
C ILE A 8 -4.04 1.24 9.91
N ASP A 9 -4.64 0.34 10.69
CA ASP A 9 -4.13 -0.09 11.99
C ASP A 9 -2.68 -0.60 11.91
N ARG A 10 -2.33 -1.28 10.82
CA ARG A 10 -0.99 -1.83 10.60
C ARG A 10 0.03 -0.74 10.26
N PHE A 11 -0.34 0.22 9.42
CA PHE A 11 0.52 1.37 9.11
C PHE A 11 0.73 2.24 10.34
N GLU A 12 -0.31 2.49 11.15
CA GLU A 12 -0.19 3.24 12.41
C GLU A 12 0.77 2.54 13.39
N LYS A 13 0.65 1.20 13.55
CA LYS A 13 1.58 0.41 14.39
C LYS A 13 3.02 0.42 13.89
N LYS A 14 3.24 0.72 12.61
CA LYS A 14 4.56 0.93 12.00
C LYS A 14 5.05 2.38 12.09
N GLY A 15 4.32 3.25 12.79
CA GLY A 15 4.71 4.64 13.03
C GLY A 15 4.29 5.61 11.93
N VAL A 16 3.45 5.19 10.99
CA VAL A 16 2.92 6.09 9.96
C VAL A 16 1.82 6.93 10.55
N GLU A 17 1.93 8.26 10.43
CA GLU A 17 0.85 9.15 10.87
C GLU A 17 -0.45 8.90 10.09
N PRO A 18 -1.62 8.84 10.74
CA PRO A 18 -2.88 8.48 10.08
C PRO A 18 -3.21 9.33 8.85
N VAL A 19 -2.83 10.62 8.88
CA VAL A 19 -3.05 11.56 7.78
C VAL A 19 -2.22 11.23 6.52
N LEU A 20 -1.09 10.54 6.68
CA LEU A 20 -0.18 10.17 5.58
C LEU A 20 -0.55 8.82 4.95
N ILE A 21 -1.27 7.95 5.68
CA ILE A 21 -1.60 6.58 5.25
C ILE A 21 -2.31 6.54 3.88
N PRO A 22 -3.35 7.36 3.60
CA PRO A 22 -4.01 7.31 2.29
C PRO A 22 -3.08 7.69 1.14
N GLY A 23 -2.15 8.62 1.36
CA GLY A 23 -1.15 9.01 0.37
C GLY A 23 -0.13 7.91 0.13
N LEU A 24 0.35 7.27 1.21
CA LEU A 24 1.26 6.14 1.15
C LEU A 24 0.65 4.96 0.36
N ILE A 25 -0.60 4.59 0.65
CA ILE A 25 -1.32 3.53 -0.07
C ILE A 25 -1.43 3.87 -1.57
N LYS A 26 -1.87 5.08 -1.92
CA LYS A 26 -1.99 5.52 -3.32
C LYS A 26 -0.67 5.44 -4.08
N MET A 27 0.43 5.82 -3.43
CA MET A 27 1.75 5.79 -4.04
C MET A 27 2.27 4.36 -4.25
N ILE A 28 2.03 3.47 -3.30
CA ILE A 28 2.36 2.03 -3.44
C ILE A 28 1.57 1.46 -4.63
N LEU A 29 0.27 1.71 -4.69
CA LEU A 29 -0.59 1.25 -5.79
C LEU A 29 -0.17 1.82 -7.14
N ALA A 30 0.05 3.14 -7.24
CA ALA A 30 0.51 3.76 -8.49
C ALA A 30 1.86 3.19 -8.95
N THR A 31 2.74 2.80 -8.02
CA THR A 31 4.00 2.15 -8.36
C THR A 31 3.81 0.72 -8.85
N LEU A 32 2.86 -0.02 -8.26
CA LEU A 32 2.51 -1.38 -8.70
C LEU A 32 1.80 -1.38 -10.06
N GLU A 33 0.99 -0.36 -10.34
CA GLU A 33 0.33 -0.16 -11.64
C GLU A 33 1.34 0.16 -12.74
N ASP A 34 2.32 1.03 -12.45
CA ASP A 34 3.40 1.41 -13.38
C ASP A 34 4.41 0.28 -13.61
N ARG A 35 4.75 -0.46 -12.55
CA ARG A 35 5.68 -1.60 -12.58
C ARG A 35 5.10 -2.81 -11.86
N PRO A 36 4.29 -3.65 -12.53
CA PRO A 36 3.69 -4.84 -11.93
C PRO A 36 4.70 -5.91 -11.50
N ASP A 37 5.91 -5.88 -12.06
CA ASP A 37 7.02 -6.78 -11.75
C ASP A 37 7.92 -6.27 -10.61
N ILE A 38 7.59 -5.10 -10.02
CA ILE A 38 8.40 -4.52 -8.95
C ILE A 38 8.46 -5.46 -7.75
N THR A 39 9.68 -5.74 -7.30
CA THR A 39 9.91 -6.54 -6.11
C THR A 39 9.67 -5.71 -4.86
N ARG A 40 9.36 -6.38 -3.73
CA ARG A 40 9.29 -5.72 -2.42
C ARG A 40 10.58 -4.97 -2.05
N GLY A 41 11.73 -5.49 -2.46
CA GLY A 41 13.03 -4.82 -2.25
C GLY A 41 13.12 -3.47 -2.95
N GLU A 42 12.78 -3.45 -4.25
CA GLU A 42 12.76 -2.21 -5.05
C GLU A 42 11.71 -1.22 -4.56
N MET A 43 10.53 -1.69 -4.15
CA MET A 43 9.50 -0.83 -3.55
C MET A 43 10.02 -0.17 -2.27
N SER A 44 10.64 -0.94 -1.37
CA SER A 44 11.24 -0.41 -0.14
C SER A 44 12.37 0.57 -0.43
N GLU A 45 13.21 0.33 -1.44
CA GLU A 45 14.22 1.30 -1.89
C GLU A 45 13.60 2.60 -2.37
N LYS A 46 12.55 2.52 -3.18
CA LYS A 46 11.80 3.69 -3.65
C LYS A 46 11.22 4.49 -2.50
N LEU A 47 10.62 3.82 -1.52
CA LEU A 47 10.06 4.44 -0.31
C LEU A 47 11.15 5.16 0.51
N ARG A 48 12.30 4.52 0.73
CA ARG A 48 13.43 5.18 1.40
C ARG A 48 13.91 6.42 0.64
N TYR A 49 14.04 6.34 -0.68
CA TYR A 49 14.51 7.46 -1.52
C TYR A 49 13.65 8.72 -1.38
N ILE A 50 12.35 8.58 -1.13
CA ILE A 50 11.41 9.70 -0.97
C ILE A 50 11.16 10.07 0.50
N GLY A 51 11.96 9.53 1.44
CA GLY A 51 11.93 9.92 2.85
C GLY A 51 11.25 8.95 3.81
N TRP A 52 10.70 7.82 3.33
CA TRP A 52 10.14 6.77 4.20
C TRP A 52 11.24 5.83 4.71
N ASN A 53 12.24 6.37 5.41
CA ASN A 53 13.41 5.62 5.86
C ASN A 53 13.11 4.61 6.97
N ASP A 54 12.20 4.97 7.88
CA ASP A 54 11.84 4.14 9.04
C ASP A 54 10.64 3.23 8.79
N PHE A 55 10.05 3.29 7.59
CA PHE A 55 8.91 2.49 7.21
C PHE A 55 9.35 1.23 6.47
N ASP A 56 9.24 0.08 7.14
CA ASP A 56 9.45 -1.22 6.51
C ASP A 56 8.15 -1.76 5.90
N LEU A 57 8.07 -1.72 4.56
CA LEU A 57 7.04 -2.43 3.81
C LEU A 57 7.40 -3.92 3.73
N ASP A 58 6.88 -4.70 4.68
CA ASP A 58 6.97 -6.15 4.60
C ASP A 58 6.02 -6.73 3.53
N GLU A 59 6.36 -7.93 3.04
CA GLU A 59 5.61 -8.61 1.98
C GLU A 59 4.12 -8.73 2.30
N ASN A 60 3.77 -9.11 3.53
CA ASN A 60 2.37 -9.24 3.96
C ASN A 60 1.62 -7.91 3.88
N THR A 61 2.28 -6.80 4.22
CA THR A 61 1.70 -5.46 4.15
C THR A 61 1.48 -5.05 2.70
N MET A 62 2.43 -5.34 1.80
CA MET A 62 2.29 -5.09 0.37
C MET A 62 1.13 -5.89 -0.23
N GLN A 63 1.02 -7.18 0.10
CA GLN A 63 -0.09 -8.04 -0.35
C GLN A 63 -1.46 -7.55 0.16
N LEU A 64 -1.52 -7.03 1.39
CA LEU A 64 -2.75 -6.44 1.92
C LEU A 64 -3.18 -5.19 1.13
N VAL A 65 -2.22 -4.33 0.74
CA VAL A 65 -2.49 -3.14 -0.10
C VAL A 65 -3.08 -3.56 -1.45
N ILE A 66 -2.52 -4.58 -2.08
CA ILE A 66 -3.03 -5.15 -3.34
C ILE A 66 -4.45 -5.70 -3.14
N ALA A 67 -4.66 -6.51 -2.11
CA ALA A 67 -5.97 -7.12 -1.84
C ALA A 67 -7.07 -6.09 -1.55
N ASP A 68 -6.76 -5.01 -0.82
CA ASP A 68 -7.70 -3.91 -0.55
C ASP A 68 -8.10 -3.18 -1.84
N HIS A 69 -7.12 -2.94 -2.73
CA HIS A 69 -7.36 -2.31 -4.02
C HIS A 69 -8.24 -3.17 -4.92
N GLU A 70 -7.93 -4.46 -5.06
CA GLU A 70 -8.76 -5.38 -5.86
C GLU A 70 -10.18 -5.54 -5.28
N ALA A 71 -10.31 -5.60 -3.94
CA ALA A 71 -11.62 -5.66 -3.30
C ALA A 71 -12.45 -4.40 -3.57
N SER A 72 -11.80 -3.23 -3.58
CA SER A 72 -12.44 -1.95 -3.92
C SER A 72 -12.85 -1.91 -5.39
N ALA A 73 -12.00 -2.37 -6.31
CA ALA A 73 -12.30 -2.43 -7.75
C ALA A 73 -13.46 -3.37 -8.08
N ARG A 74 -13.56 -4.54 -7.41
CA ARG A 74 -14.68 -5.48 -7.57
C ARG A 74 -16.02 -4.93 -7.06
N SER A 75 -15.99 -3.88 -6.26
CA SER A 75 -17.18 -3.25 -5.67
C SER A 75 -17.71 -2.07 -6.51
N ASP A 76 -16.98 -1.67 -7.55
CA ASP A 76 -17.33 -0.56 -8.44
C ASP A 76 -17.86 -1.12 -9.78
N PRO A 77 -19.17 -0.98 -10.12
CA PRO A 77 -19.79 -1.59 -11.30
C PRO A 77 -19.45 -0.86 -12.62
N ALA A 78 -18.39 -0.06 -12.68
CA ALA A 78 -18.04 0.73 -13.86
C ALA A 78 -17.48 -0.09 -15.05
N PHE A 79 -17.24 -1.39 -14.88
CA PHE A 79 -16.70 -2.28 -15.92
C PHE A 79 -17.45 -3.64 -16.01
N MET A 80 -18.78 -3.60 -16.06
CA MET A 80 -19.60 -4.68 -16.66
C MET A 80 -20.30 -4.20 -17.92
#